data_AF-A0A8S0FZ44-F1
#
_entry.id   AF-A0A8S0FZ44-F1
#
_cell.length_a   1.000
_cell.length_b   1.000
_cell.length_c   1.000
_cell.angle_alpha   90.00
_cell.angle_beta   90.00
_cell.angle_gamma   90.00
#
_symmetry.space_group_name_H-M   'P 1'
#
loop_
_entity.id
_entity.type
_entity.pdbx_description
1 polymer ?
#
loop_
_entity_poly.entity_id
_entity_poly.type
_entity_poly.pdbx_seq_one_letter_code
_entity_poly.pdbx_strand_id
1 'polypeptide(L)'
;MTEYLRTKAEVNPHVFVWPYGEANGIAIAELKKLGYDMFFTLESGLANASQLDSIPRVLIANNPSLKEFAQQIITVQEKPLQRVMHIDLDYVYDENRQQMDRNIDVLIQRVKDMQISTVYLHRSSS
;
A
#
# COMPACT_ATOMS: atom_id res chain seq x y z
N MET A 1 -22.13 -9.28 0.39
CA MET A 1 -21.03 -10.13 0.89
C MET A 1 -21.25 -10.56 2.33
N THR A 2 -21.41 -9.62 3.28
CA THR A 2 -21.69 -9.92 4.69
C THR A 2 -22.88 -10.87 4.90
N GLU A 3 -24.00 -10.59 4.21
CA GLU A 3 -25.19 -11.45 4.27
C GLU A 3 -24.97 -12.86 3.68
N TYR A 4 -24.11 -12.95 2.67
CA TYR A 4 -23.76 -14.23 2.06
C TYR A 4 -22.95 -15.11 3.03
N LEU A 5 -22.00 -14.53 3.77
CA LEU A 5 -21.22 -15.25 4.78
C LEU A 5 -22.09 -15.72 5.95
N ARG A 6 -23.02 -14.88 6.41
CA ARG A 6 -23.97 -15.25 7.46
C ARG A 6 -24.88 -16.41 7.06
N THR A 7 -25.32 -16.44 5.80
CA THR A 7 -26.27 -17.45 5.32
C THR A 7 -25.63 -18.74 4.82
N LYS A 8 -24.39 -18.69 4.30
CA LYS A 8 -23.73 -19.86 3.70
C LYS A 8 -22.68 -20.52 4.59
N ALA A 9 -22.02 -19.73 5.42
CA ALA A 9 -20.97 -20.21 6.31
C ALA A 9 -21.37 -20.11 7.78
N GLU A 10 -22.54 -19.56 8.09
CA GLU A 10 -23.06 -19.40 9.46
C GLU A 10 -22.10 -18.64 10.39
N VAL A 11 -21.33 -17.70 9.81
CA VAL A 11 -20.37 -16.86 10.54
C VAL A 11 -20.82 -15.41 10.55
N ASN A 12 -20.48 -14.69 11.61
CA ASN A 12 -20.57 -13.23 11.64
C ASN A 12 -19.19 -12.63 11.29
N PRO A 13 -19.04 -11.98 10.12
CA PRO A 13 -17.74 -11.47 9.71
C PRO A 13 -17.41 -10.17 10.42
N HIS A 14 -16.22 -10.13 11.04
CA HIS A 14 -15.66 -8.95 11.72
C HIS A 14 -14.32 -8.50 11.10
N VAL A 15 -13.72 -9.37 10.29
CA VAL A 15 -12.43 -9.14 9.65
C VAL A 15 -12.61 -8.75 8.18
N PHE A 16 -11.92 -7.70 7.77
CA PHE A 16 -11.84 -7.25 6.38
C PHE A 16 -10.39 -7.26 5.89
N VAL A 17 -10.17 -7.70 4.66
CA VAL A 17 -8.86 -7.71 4.01
C VAL A 17 -8.96 -6.88 2.73
N TRP A 18 -8.17 -5.81 2.63
CA TRP A 18 -8.20 -4.91 1.48
C TRP A 18 -7.68 -5.61 0.22
N PRO A 19 -8.43 -5.56 -0.90
CA PRO A 19 -7.89 -5.91 -2.21
C PRO A 19 -6.65 -5.07 -2.50
N TYR A 20 -5.57 -5.72 -2.93
CA TYR A 20 -4.26 -5.09 -3.17
C TYR A 20 -3.64 -4.36 -1.95
N GLY A 21 -4.22 -4.47 -0.76
CA GLY A 21 -3.74 -3.81 0.46
C GLY A 21 -4.10 -2.33 0.59
N GLU A 22 -4.83 -1.76 -0.37
CA GLU A 22 -5.16 -0.32 -0.41
C GLU A 22 -6.42 -0.02 0.40
N ALA A 23 -6.27 0.80 1.45
CA ALA A 23 -7.35 1.18 2.34
C ALA A 23 -8.07 2.47 1.90
N ASN A 24 -9.36 2.58 2.23
CA ASN A 24 -10.14 3.80 2.00
C ASN A 24 -10.94 4.17 3.25
N GLY A 25 -10.75 5.40 3.75
CA GLY A 25 -11.37 5.88 4.99
C GLY A 25 -12.91 5.91 4.96
N ILE A 26 -13.52 6.22 3.82
CA ILE A 26 -14.99 6.20 3.65
C ILE A 26 -15.48 4.75 3.74
N ALA A 27 -14.80 3.83 3.07
CA ALA A 27 -15.16 2.42 3.10
C ALA A 27 -14.95 1.80 4.49
N ILE A 28 -13.93 2.19 5.26
CA ILE A 28 -13.77 1.78 6.67
C ILE A 28 -14.99 2.21 7.48
N ALA A 29 -15.46 3.45 7.32
CA ALA A 29 -16.61 3.95 8.07
C ALA A 29 -17.89 3.13 7.79
N GLU A 30 -18.14 2.76 6.53
CA GLU A 30 -19.28 1.90 6.17
C GLU A 30 -19.12 0.46 6.68
N LEU A 31 -17.91 -0.10 6.61
CA LEU A 31 -17.62 -1.45 7.12
C LEU A 31 -17.78 -1.52 8.65
N LYS A 32 -17.39 -0.49 9.39
CA LYS A 32 -17.62 -0.42 10.84
C LYS A 32 -19.10 -0.46 11.19
N LYS A 33 -19.98 0.18 10.41
CA LYS A 33 -21.45 0.10 10.60
C LYS A 33 -21.99 -1.32 10.41
N LEU A 34 -21.31 -2.14 9.61
CA LEU A 34 -21.68 -3.54 9.37
C LEU A 34 -21.10 -4.50 10.42
N GLY A 35 -20.31 -4.00 11.38
CA GLY A 35 -19.72 -4.77 12.47
C GLY A 35 -18.28 -5.21 12.25
N TYR A 36 -17.59 -4.72 11.22
CA TYR A 36 -16.17 -4.99 11.00
C TYR A 36 -15.29 -4.13 11.91
N ASP A 37 -14.29 -4.74 12.54
CA ASP A 37 -13.40 -4.10 13.53
C ASP A 37 -11.90 -4.36 13.28
N MET A 38 -11.56 -5.22 12.31
CA MET A 38 -10.18 -5.54 11.93
C MET A 38 -9.97 -5.37 10.42
N PHE A 39 -8.98 -4.58 10.03
CA PHE A 39 -8.71 -4.22 8.63
C PHE A 39 -7.26 -4.51 8.26
N PHE A 40 -7.03 -5.50 7.40
CA PHE A 40 -5.69 -5.91 6.98
C PHE A 40 -5.25 -5.26 5.68
N THR A 41 -4.07 -4.61 5.69
CA THR A 41 -3.43 -3.97 4.54
C THR A 41 -2.23 -4.79 4.06
N LEU A 42 -1.42 -4.23 3.16
CA LEU A 42 -0.08 -4.71 2.79
C LEU A 42 1.01 -3.70 3.18
N GLU A 43 0.71 -2.85 4.17
CA GLU A 43 1.70 -1.94 4.73
C GLU A 43 2.84 -2.74 5.37
N SER A 44 4.05 -2.16 5.33
CA SER A 44 5.22 -2.72 6.01
C SER A 44 5.18 -2.39 7.50
N GLY A 45 5.70 -3.30 8.32
CA GLY A 45 5.80 -3.09 9.77
C GLY A 45 5.19 -4.24 10.57
N LEU A 46 5.40 -4.18 11.89
CA LEU A 46 4.84 -5.16 12.81
C LEU A 46 3.44 -4.71 13.27
N ALA A 47 2.47 -5.61 13.17
CA ALA A 47 1.12 -5.36 13.67
C ALA A 47 1.10 -5.21 15.20
N ASN A 48 0.15 -4.42 15.71
CA ASN A 48 -0.07 -4.23 17.14
C ASN A 48 -1.56 -4.41 17.46
N ALA A 49 -1.89 -5.18 18.49
CA ALA A 49 -3.27 -5.42 18.92
C ALA A 49 -4.02 -4.14 19.33
N SER A 50 -3.29 -3.05 19.63
CA SER A 50 -3.86 -1.74 19.95
C SER A 50 -4.30 -0.94 18.72
N GLN A 51 -3.93 -1.37 17.50
CA GLN A 51 -4.26 -0.69 16.24
C GLN A 51 -4.81 -1.69 15.22
N LEU A 52 -6.14 -1.79 15.12
CA LEU A 52 -6.83 -2.76 14.26
C LEU A 52 -7.41 -2.15 12.97
N ASP A 53 -7.34 -0.82 12.85
CA ASP A 53 -7.87 -0.07 11.69
C ASP A 53 -6.95 -0.10 10.46
N SER A 54 -5.66 -0.45 10.63
CA SER A 54 -4.71 -0.70 9.54
C SER A 54 -3.64 -1.70 10.00
N ILE A 55 -3.93 -2.99 9.84
CA ILE A 55 -3.06 -4.08 10.29
C ILE A 55 -2.05 -4.41 9.16
N PRO A 56 -0.75 -4.13 9.33
CA PRO A 56 0.28 -4.42 8.33
C PRO A 56 0.48 -5.93 8.16
N ARG A 57 0.90 -6.35 6.96
CA ARG A 57 1.19 -7.76 6.65
C ARG A 57 2.39 -7.89 5.73
N VAL A 58 3.17 -8.94 5.97
CA VAL A 58 4.25 -9.34 5.07
C VAL A 58 3.65 -10.04 3.86
N LEU A 59 3.85 -9.46 2.67
CA LEU A 59 3.44 -10.06 1.40
C LEU A 59 4.44 -11.14 0.97
N ILE A 60 4.00 -12.40 0.98
CA ILE A 60 4.79 -13.50 0.43
C ILE A 60 4.48 -13.62 -1.06
N ALA A 61 5.46 -13.31 -1.91
CA ALA A 61 5.30 -13.28 -3.36
C ALA A 61 6.40 -14.08 -4.07
N ASN A 62 6.10 -14.55 -5.29
CA ASN A 62 7.06 -15.12 -6.24
C ASN A 62 7.83 -16.37 -5.78
N ASN A 63 7.24 -17.19 -4.89
CA ASN A 63 7.85 -18.43 -4.37
C ASN A 63 9.27 -18.20 -3.80
N PRO A 64 9.40 -17.45 -2.69
CA PRO A 64 10.69 -17.08 -2.15
C PRO A 64 11.43 -18.31 -1.63
N SER A 65 12.76 -18.27 -1.70
CA SER A 65 13.60 -19.21 -0.96
C SER A 65 13.38 -19.07 0.55
N LEU A 66 13.74 -20.10 1.31
CA LEU A 66 13.66 -20.06 2.78
C LEU A 66 14.46 -18.89 3.36
N LYS A 67 15.58 -18.51 2.74
CA LYS A 67 16.41 -17.38 3.17
C LYS A 67 15.70 -16.05 2.95
N GLU A 68 15.07 -15.84 1.79
CA GLU A 68 14.32 -14.61 1.49
C GLU A 68 13.09 -14.49 2.40
N PHE A 69 12.37 -15.59 2.63
CA PHE A 69 11.27 -15.62 3.58
C PHE A 69 11.74 -15.26 5.00
N ALA A 70 12.80 -15.90 5.50
CA ALA A 70 13.35 -15.60 6.81
C ALA A 70 13.77 -14.14 6.93
N GLN A 71 14.39 -13.58 5.88
CA GLN A 71 14.78 -12.17 5.85
C GLN A 71 13.56 -11.25 5.97
N GLN A 72 12.49 -11.48 5.19
CA GLN A 72 11.26 -10.67 5.26
C GLN A 72 10.63 -10.65 6.66
N ILE A 73 10.69 -11.77 7.39
CA ILE A 73 10.15 -11.86 8.76
C ILE A 73 11.07 -11.20 9.79
N ILE A 74 12.39 -11.45 9.70
CA ILE A 74 13.37 -10.90 10.66
C ILE A 74 13.44 -9.38 10.56
N THR A 75 13.41 -8.83 9.34
CA THR A 75 13.56 -7.39 9.09
C THR A 75 12.23 -6.63 9.15
N VAL A 76 11.13 -7.25 9.59
CA VAL A 76 9.79 -6.62 9.59
C VAL A 76 9.71 -5.34 10.43
N GLN A 77 10.57 -5.20 11.43
CA GLN A 77 10.68 -4.00 12.28
C GLN A 77 11.79 -3.04 11.82
N GLU A 78 12.61 -3.44 10.84
CA GLU A 78 13.69 -2.59 10.36
C GLU A 78 13.12 -1.40 9.59
N LYS A 79 13.70 -0.22 9.83
CA LYS A 79 13.39 0.99 9.08
C LYS A 79 14.44 1.14 7.99
N PRO A 80 14.13 0.81 6.72
CA PRO A 80 15.11 0.96 5.66
C PRO A 80 15.49 2.44 5.49
N LEU A 81 16.75 2.68 5.10
CA LEU A 81 17.23 4.01 4.75
C LEU A 81 16.32 4.62 3.68
N GLN A 82 15.79 5.80 3.98
CA GLN A 82 14.94 6.52 3.04
C GLN A 82 15.78 7.41 2.14
N ARG A 83 15.53 7.32 0.83
CA ARG A 83 16.10 8.19 -0.19
C ARG A 83 14.95 8.94 -0.83
N VAL A 84 14.90 10.24 -0.61
CA VAL A 84 13.77 11.09 -1.00
C VAL A 84 14.14 11.90 -2.24
N MET A 85 13.22 11.99 -3.20
CA MET A 85 13.30 12.87 -4.36
C MET A 85 12.07 13.79 -4.39
N HIS A 86 12.31 15.09 -4.55
CA HIS A 86 11.23 16.05 -4.77
C HIS A 86 10.99 16.20 -6.28
N ILE A 87 9.74 16.05 -6.70
CA ILE A 87 9.31 16.22 -8.08
C ILE A 87 8.17 17.22 -8.10
N ASP A 88 8.30 18.20 -8.99
CA ASP A 88 7.24 19.13 -9.31
C ASP A 88 6.50 18.63 -10.56
N LEU A 89 5.18 18.50 -10.43
CA LEU A 89 4.29 18.05 -11.51
C LEU A 89 4.35 18.95 -12.74
N ASP A 90 4.69 20.23 -12.58
CA ASP A 90 4.78 21.18 -13.67
C ASP A 90 5.89 20.81 -14.67
N TYR A 91 6.92 20.06 -14.24
CA TYR A 91 7.98 19.56 -15.11
C TYR A 91 7.65 18.24 -15.81
N VAL A 92 6.67 17.50 -15.30
CA VAL A 92 6.25 16.22 -15.89
C VAL A 92 5.08 16.42 -16.84
N TYR A 93 4.22 17.40 -16.54
CA TYR A 93 3.02 17.71 -17.30
C TYR A 93 3.34 18.14 -18.73
N ASP A 94 2.56 17.61 -19.65
CA ASP A 94 2.52 18.01 -21.05
C ASP A 94 1.07 17.88 -21.55
N GLU A 95 0.61 18.80 -22.40
CA GLU A 95 -0.74 18.74 -22.97
C GLU A 95 -0.93 17.47 -23.82
N ASN A 96 0.14 16.97 -24.44
CA ASN A 96 0.16 15.71 -25.17
C ASN A 96 0.42 14.54 -24.20
N ARG A 97 -0.59 13.67 -24.03
CA ARG A 97 -0.47 12.48 -23.17
C ARG A 97 0.70 11.57 -23.53
N GLN A 98 1.03 11.40 -24.81
CA GLN A 98 2.16 10.56 -25.21
C GLN A 98 3.51 11.19 -24.83
N GLN A 99 3.57 12.52 -24.74
CA GLN A 99 4.77 13.21 -24.26
C GLN A 99 4.85 13.12 -22.73
N MET A 100 3.73 13.29 -22.02
CA MET A 100 3.65 13.10 -20.57
C MET A 100 4.05 11.68 -20.16
N ASP A 101 3.58 10.64 -20.86
CA ASP A 101 3.96 9.25 -20.58
C ASP A 101 5.48 9.05 -20.75
N ARG A 102 6.09 9.61 -21.81
CA ARG A 102 7.55 9.60 -22.00
C ARG A 102 8.30 10.33 -20.88
N ASN A 103 7.76 11.45 -20.40
CA ASN A 103 8.34 12.19 -19.28
C ASN A 103 8.29 11.34 -17.99
N ILE A 104 7.17 10.62 -17.76
CA ILE A 104 7.01 9.68 -16.65
C ILE A 104 7.99 8.50 -16.78
N ASP A 105 8.16 7.93 -17.97
CA ASP A 105 9.12 6.83 -18.20
C ASP A 105 10.55 7.23 -17.85
N VAL A 106 10.98 8.42 -18.30
CA VAL A 106 12.29 8.99 -17.96
C VAL A 106 12.42 9.20 -16.44
N LEU A 107 11.35 9.68 -15.79
CA LEU A 107 11.33 9.86 -14.34
C LEU A 107 11.43 8.53 -13.59
N ILE A 108 10.69 7.49 -14.01
CA ILE A 108 10.74 6.15 -13.42
C ILE A 108 12.16 5.57 -13.53
N GLN A 109 12.79 5.71 -14.70
CA GLN A 109 14.16 5.24 -14.89
C GLN A 109 15.14 5.99 -13.95
N ARG A 110 14.98 7.31 -13.81
CA ARG A 110 15.81 8.11 -12.89
C ARG A 110 15.62 7.72 -11.42
N VAL A 111 14.37 7.48 -11.00
CA VAL A 111 14.03 7.00 -9.65
C VAL A 111 14.72 5.66 -9.37
N LYS A 112 14.71 4.75 -10.36
CA LYS A 112 15.39 3.46 -10.29
C LYS A 112 16.91 3.60 -10.21
N ASP A 113 17.52 4.40 -11.09
CA ASP A 113 18.97 4.60 -11.16
C ASP A 113 19.52 5.24 -9.87
N MET A 114 18.75 6.15 -9.27
CA MET A 114 19.10 6.81 -8.02
C MET A 114 18.68 6.02 -6.77
N GLN A 115 18.04 4.86 -6.94
CA GLN A 115 17.53 4.00 -5.87
C GLN A 115 16.68 4.77 -4.86
N ILE A 116 15.77 5.62 -5.35
CA ILE A 116 14.87 6.43 -4.51
C ILE A 116 13.81 5.52 -3.88
N SER A 117 13.56 5.68 -2.58
CA SER A 117 12.54 4.93 -1.84
C SER A 117 11.22 5.69 -1.70
N THR A 118 11.25 7.02 -1.79
CA THR A 118 10.05 7.87 -1.65
C THR A 118 10.15 9.08 -2.56
N VAL A 119 9.07 9.36 -3.31
CA VAL A 119 8.93 10.57 -4.12
C VAL A 119 7.94 11.50 -3.44
N TYR A 120 8.36 12.73 -3.18
CA TYR A 120 7.46 13.81 -2.77
C TYR A 120 7.01 14.55 -4.00
N LEU A 121 5.73 14.37 -4.33
CA LEU A 121 5.09 14.98 -5.47
C LEU A 121 4.45 16.30 -5.03
N HIS A 122 4.94 17.41 -5.57
CA HIS A 122 4.35 18.72 -5.37
C HIS A 122 3.58 19.16 -6.62
N ARG A 123 2.49 19.89 -6.40
CA ARG A 123 1.80 20.65 -7.43
C ARG A 123 1.97 22.11 -7.08
N SER A 124 2.70 22.88 -7.90
CA SER A 124 2.70 24.33 -7.74
C SER A 124 1.30 24.85 -8.13
N SER A 125 0.67 25.61 -7.24
CA SER A 125 -0.55 26.34 -7.56
C SER A 125 -0.13 27.66 -8.21
N SER A 126 -0.05 27.69 -9.53
CA SER A 126 -0.06 28.94 -10.30
C SER A 126 -1.42 29.16 -10.96
#